data_AF-A0A7S0G3N3-F1
#
_entry.id   AF-A0A7S0G3N3-F1
#
_cell.length_a   1.000
_cell.length_b   1.000
_cell.length_c   1.000
_cell.angle_alpha   90.00
_cell.angle_beta   90.00
_cell.angle_gamma   90.00
#
_symmetry.space_group_name_H-M   'P 1'
#
loop_
_entity.id
_entity.type
_entity.pdbx_description
1 polymer ?
#
loop_
_entity_poly.entity_id
_entity_poly.type
_entity_poly.pdbx_seq_one_letter_code
_entity_poly.pdbx_strand_id
1 'polypeptide(L)'
;TDGGKYKIWDLLEEASLYMGYGSIKARQRIPYFVMMLIASISEFVSRLFGKVSRIQRFTVLMLMIDRWFDIFTAEGDLGYKPMKPTAEAWPETLQWFKEHEDFLIRKAQEAVEDVAKKKRD
;
A
#
# COMPACT_ATOMS: atom_id res chain seq x y z
N THR A 1 -12.86 1.96 -3.80
CA THR A 1 -13.98 2.32 -2.90
C THR A 1 -15.20 2.37 -3.75
N ASP A 2 -16.34 1.99 -3.19
CA ASP A 2 -17.51 1.73 -4.00
C ASP A 2 -18.33 3.02 -4.15
N GLY A 3 -17.81 3.94 -4.96
CA GLY A 3 -18.38 5.26 -5.25
C GLY A 3 -17.90 6.39 -4.33
N GLY A 4 -17.66 6.12 -3.04
CA GLY A 4 -17.16 7.13 -2.10
C GLY A 4 -15.69 7.54 -2.32
N LYS A 5 -15.35 8.82 -2.09
CA LYS A 5 -13.94 9.28 -2.05
C LYS A 5 -13.38 9.07 -0.65
N TYR A 6 -12.31 8.28 -0.54
CA TYR A 6 -11.59 8.07 0.72
C TYR A 6 -10.12 8.43 0.55
N LYS A 7 -9.57 9.12 1.55
CA LYS A 7 -8.15 9.42 1.60
C LYS A 7 -7.41 8.17 2.05
N ILE A 8 -6.59 7.61 1.17
CA ILE A 8 -5.82 6.39 1.47
C ILE A 8 -4.99 6.52 2.75
N TRP A 9 -4.38 7.68 3.00
CA TRP A 9 -3.59 7.92 4.19
C TRP A 9 -4.41 7.96 5.49
N ASP A 10 -5.71 8.26 5.41
CA ASP A 10 -6.60 8.21 6.57
C ASP A 10 -6.94 6.76 6.91
N LEU A 11 -7.24 5.94 5.90
CA LEU A 11 -7.48 4.51 6.07
C LEU A 11 -6.24 3.78 6.61
N LEU A 12 -5.05 4.10 6.10
CA LEU A 12 -3.80 3.51 6.58
C LEU A 12 -3.49 3.90 8.03
N GLU A 13 -3.76 5.16 8.41
CA GLU A 13 -3.61 5.63 9.79
C GLU A 13 -4.54 4.86 10.74
N GLU A 14 -5.81 4.70 10.36
CA GLU A 14 -6.80 3.95 11.13
C GLU A 14 -6.38 2.48 11.31
N ALA A 15 -5.96 1.83 10.23
CA ALA A 15 -5.47 0.46 10.27
C ALA A 15 -4.24 0.31 11.18
N SER A 16 -3.28 1.23 11.08
CA SER A 16 -2.07 1.24 11.91
C SER A 16 -2.42 1.29 13.39
N LEU A 17 -3.26 2.27 13.78
CA LEU A 17 -3.67 2.45 15.16
C LEU A 17 -4.50 1.27 15.69
N TYR A 18 -5.41 0.72 14.87
CA TYR A 18 -6.26 -0.42 15.25
C TYR A 18 -5.45 -1.69 15.57
N MET A 19 -4.40 -1.92 14.79
CA MET A 19 -3.47 -3.04 14.97
C MET A 19 -2.49 -2.81 16.14
N GLY A 20 -2.49 -1.62 16.75
CA GLY A 20 -1.58 -1.27 17.85
C GLY A 20 -0.21 -0.73 17.39
N TYR A 21 -0.06 -0.44 16.09
CA TYR A 21 1.10 0.26 15.56
C TYR A 21 1.00 1.77 15.81
N GLY A 22 2.14 2.47 15.71
CA GLY A 22 2.19 3.93 15.87
C GLY A 22 1.49 4.70 14.75
N SER A 23 1.27 6.00 14.98
CA SER A 23 0.74 6.91 13.96
C SER A 23 1.71 7.02 12.77
N ILE A 24 1.19 6.80 11.56
CA ILE A 24 1.93 6.96 10.31
C ILE A 24 2.03 8.45 9.98
N LYS A 25 0.95 9.21 10.21
CA LYS A 25 0.88 10.65 9.95
C LYS A 25 1.72 11.49 10.90
N ALA A 26 2.04 10.98 12.09
CA ALA A 26 2.98 11.63 13.00
C ALA A 26 4.42 11.65 12.44
N ARG A 27 4.72 10.83 11.44
CA ARG A 27 6.04 10.80 10.80
C ARG A 27 6.23 12.02 9.88
N GLN A 28 7.46 12.50 9.78
CA GLN A 28 7.80 13.70 9.02
C GLN A 28 7.44 13.57 7.55
N ARG A 29 6.72 14.56 7.01
CA ARG A 29 6.39 14.66 5.59
C ARG A 29 7.62 15.14 4.83
N ILE A 30 8.05 14.36 3.85
CA ILE A 30 9.17 14.72 2.98
C ILE A 30 8.58 15.38 1.73
N PRO A 31 9.06 16.57 1.31
CA PRO A 31 8.57 17.23 0.11
C PRO A 31 8.92 16.42 -1.14
N TYR A 32 8.03 16.45 -2.13
CA TYR A 32 8.12 15.68 -3.38
C TYR A 32 9.50 15.81 -4.07
N PHE A 33 10.03 17.03 -4.19
CA PHE A 33 11.33 17.26 -4.82
C PHE A 33 12.47 16.49 -4.14
N VAL A 34 12.48 16.43 -2.81
CA VAL A 34 13.51 15.70 -2.06
C VAL A 34 13.38 14.20 -2.30
N MET A 35 12.16 13.65 -2.32
CA MET A 35 11.96 12.23 -2.66
C MET A 35 12.35 11.89 -4.10
N MET A 36 12.10 12.79 -5.05
CA MET A 36 12.54 12.61 -6.43
C MET A 36 14.06 12.61 -6.57
N LEU A 37 14.76 13.43 -5.80
CA LEU A 37 16.22 13.43 -5.75
C LEU A 37 16.76 12.12 -5.16
N ILE A 38 16.21 11.67 -4.03
CA ILE A 38 16.56 10.39 -3.41
C ILE A 38 16.31 9.23 -4.38
N ALA A 39 15.17 9.24 -5.07
CA ALA A 39 14.83 8.22 -6.05
C ALA A 39 15.79 8.21 -7.25
N SER A 40 16.20 9.39 -7.74
CA SER A 40 17.17 9.49 -8.83
C SER A 40 18.56 8.95 -8.43
N ILE A 41 19.01 9.25 -7.21
CA ILE A 41 20.26 8.69 -6.67
C ILE A 41 20.12 7.18 -6.53
N SER A 42 19.00 6.71 -5.99
CA SER A 42 18.77 5.29 -5.78
C SER A 42 18.76 4.50 -7.10
N GLU A 43 18.14 5.04 -8.16
CA GLU A 43 18.19 4.46 -9.50
C GLU A 43 19.61 4.43 -10.08
N PHE A 44 20.40 5.49 -9.87
CA PHE A 44 21.78 5.54 -10.31
C PHE A 44 22.63 4.45 -9.62
N VAL A 45 22.48 4.31 -8.30
CA VAL A 45 23.14 3.24 -7.52
C VAL A 45 22.63 1.87 -7.98
N SER A 46 21.34 1.70 -8.21
CA SER A 46 20.77 0.46 -8.73
C SER A 46 21.36 0.05 -10.08
N ARG A 47 21.59 1.02 -10.97
CA ARG A 47 22.24 0.77 -12.27
C ARG A 47 23.70 0.35 -12.11
N LEU A 48 24.41 0.92 -11.15
CA LEU A 48 25.82 0.62 -10.90
C LEU A 48 26.03 -0.75 -10.24
N PHE A 49 25.16 -1.12 -9.29
CA PHE A 49 25.28 -2.36 -8.51
C PHE A 49 24.36 -3.50 -8.98
N GLY A 50 23.59 -3.28 -10.05
CA GLY A 50 22.66 -4.28 -10.61
C GLY A 50 21.50 -4.68 -9.68
N LYS A 51 21.28 -3.97 -8.57
CA LYS A 51 20.23 -4.28 -7.58
C LYS A 51 19.05 -3.34 -7.75
N VAL A 52 17.86 -3.90 -7.96
CA VAL A 52 16.61 -3.13 -8.01
C VAL A 52 16.32 -2.52 -6.63
N SER A 53 16.34 -1.19 -6.54
CA SER A 53 15.90 -0.49 -5.34
C SER A 53 14.37 -0.41 -5.29
N ARG A 54 13.80 -0.45 -4.09
CA ARG A 54 12.36 -0.25 -3.86
C ARG A 54 11.95 1.22 -4.07
N ILE A 55 12.89 2.15 -3.89
CA ILE A 55 12.65 3.59 -4.04
C ILE A 55 13.14 4.01 -5.44
N GLN A 56 12.19 4.19 -6.34
CA GLN A 56 12.42 4.65 -7.71
C GLN A 56 11.46 5.80 -8.03
N ARG A 57 11.75 6.57 -9.07
CA ARG A 57 10.90 7.70 -9.49
C ARG A 57 9.50 7.22 -9.80
N PHE A 58 9.37 6.04 -10.42
CA PHE A 58 8.08 5.39 -10.63
C PHE A 58 7.30 5.17 -9.34
N THR A 59 7.94 4.59 -8.31
CA THR A 59 7.30 4.36 -7.00
C THR A 59 6.85 5.67 -6.35
N VAL A 60 7.69 6.72 -6.39
CA VAL A 60 7.37 8.03 -5.84
C VAL A 60 6.16 8.65 -6.57
N LEU A 61 6.15 8.61 -7.90
CA LEU A 61 5.02 9.10 -8.70
C LEU A 61 3.73 8.34 -8.38
N MET A 62 3.80 7.01 -8.27
CA MET A 62 2.62 6.18 -7.94
C MET A 62 2.00 6.48 -6.58
N LEU A 63 2.81 6.92 -5.61
CA LEU A 63 2.34 7.34 -4.28
C LEU A 63 1.73 8.75 -4.28
N MET A 64 2.05 9.58 -5.27
CA MET A 64 1.57 10.96 -5.39
C MET A 64 0.26 11.08 -6.19
N ILE A 65 -0.08 10.07 -6.99
CA ILE A 65 -1.31 10.09 -7.79
C ILE A 65 -2.51 9.78 -6.90
N ASP A 66 -3.46 10.72 -6.84
CA ASP A 66 -4.78 10.46 -6.28
C ASP A 66 -5.62 9.66 -7.28
N ARG A 67 -6.06 8.47 -6.87
CA ARG A 67 -6.88 7.57 -7.71
C ARG A 67 -8.22 7.37 -7.04
N TRP A 68 -9.24 7.98 -7.61
CA TRP A 68 -10.64 7.68 -7.32
C TRP A 68 -11.24 6.94 -8.50
N PHE A 69 -12.04 5.92 -8.21
CA PHE A 69 -12.71 5.10 -9.21
C PHE A 69 -14.19 5.42 -9.16
N ASP A 70 -14.73 5.83 -10.31
CA ASP A 70 -16.16 5.95 -10.52
C ASP A 70 -16.73 4.58 -10.89
N ILE A 71 -17.79 4.16 -10.19
CA ILE A 71 -18.43 2.85 -10.39
C ILE A 71 -19.70 2.95 -11.25
N PHE A 72 -20.11 4.15 -11.68
CA PHE A 72 -21.35 4.35 -12.44
C PHE A 72 -21.48 3.43 -13.66
N THR A 73 -20.42 3.29 -14.46
CA THR A 73 -20.42 2.38 -15.63
C THR A 73 -20.54 0.92 -15.20
N ALA A 74 -19.91 0.51 -14.09
CA ALA A 74 -20.02 -0.85 -13.58
C ALA A 74 -21.43 -1.16 -13.06
N GLU A 75 -22.10 -0.19 -12.44
CA GLU A 75 -23.49 -0.33 -12.00
C GLU A 75 -24.44 -0.48 -13.21
N GLY A 76 -24.25 0.34 -14.24
CA GLY A 76 -25.08 0.33 -15.46
C GLY A 76 -24.87 -0.92 -16.33
N ASP A 77 -23.62 -1.25 -16.65
CA ASP A 77 -23.30 -2.28 -17.65
C ASP A 77 -23.26 -3.69 -17.05
N LEU A 78 -22.83 -3.81 -15.78
CA LEU A 78 -22.61 -5.10 -15.12
C LEU A 78 -23.63 -5.37 -14.01
N GLY A 79 -24.53 -4.42 -13.71
CA GLY A 79 -25.46 -4.52 -12.59
C GLY A 79 -24.73 -4.59 -11.24
N TYR A 80 -23.49 -4.08 -11.17
CA TYR A 80 -22.68 -4.14 -9.96
C TYR A 80 -23.39 -3.39 -8.83
N LYS A 81 -23.39 -3.99 -7.63
CA LYS A 81 -23.85 -3.35 -6.40
C LYS A 81 -22.89 -3.70 -5.28
N PRO A 82 -22.44 -2.71 -4.49
CA PRO A 82 -21.58 -2.98 -3.34
C PRO A 82 -22.32 -3.87 -2.33
N MET A 83 -21.69 -4.96 -1.88
CA MET A 83 -22.32 -5.85 -0.90
C MET A 83 -22.47 -5.17 0.46
N LYS A 84 -21.48 -4.35 0.84
CA LYS A 84 -21.46 -3.54 2.05
C LYS A 84 -20.80 -2.19 1.73
N PRO A 85 -21.29 -1.07 2.30
CA PRO A 85 -20.59 0.21 2.23
C PRO A 85 -19.17 0.10 2.80
N THR A 86 -18.23 0.86 2.23
CA THR A 86 -16.83 0.86 2.71
C THR A 86 -16.71 1.19 4.21
N ALA A 87 -17.58 2.06 4.74
CA ALA A 87 -17.60 2.41 6.17
C ALA A 87 -17.95 1.24 7.10
N GLU A 88 -18.73 0.26 6.62
CA GLU A 88 -19.09 -0.94 7.38
C GLU A 88 -18.07 -2.07 7.14
N ALA A 89 -17.63 -2.24 5.90
CA ALA A 89 -16.70 -3.30 5.53
C ALA A 89 -15.28 -3.08 6.10
N TRP A 90 -14.85 -1.83 6.26
CA TRP A 90 -13.48 -1.52 6.68
C TRP A 90 -13.17 -1.97 8.12
N PRO A 91 -13.99 -1.66 9.14
CA PRO A 91 -13.79 -2.18 10.49
C PRO A 91 -13.78 -3.72 10.57
N GLU A 92 -14.70 -4.38 9.85
CA GLU A 92 -14.73 -5.86 9.77
C GLU A 92 -13.43 -6.42 9.17
N THR A 93 -12.91 -5.75 8.14
CA THR A 93 -11.64 -6.12 7.50
C THR A 93 -10.48 -5.99 8.49
N LEU A 94 -10.42 -4.90 9.26
CA LEU A 94 -9.38 -4.68 10.26
C LEU A 94 -9.46 -5.72 11.39
N GLN A 95 -10.66 -6.04 11.85
CA GLN A 95 -10.87 -7.09 12.84
C GLN A 95 -10.37 -8.44 12.34
N TRP A 96 -10.77 -8.84 11.13
CA TRP A 96 -10.32 -10.08 10.53
C TRP A 96 -8.80 -10.14 10.40
N PHE A 97 -8.18 -9.04 9.97
CA PHE A 97 -6.71 -8.93 9.86
C PHE A 97 -6.01 -9.14 11.20
N LYS A 98 -6.56 -8.57 12.27
CA LYS A 98 -6.02 -8.69 13.64
C LYS A 98 -6.12 -10.11 14.16
N GLU A 99 -7.22 -10.80 13.90
CA GLU A 99 -7.44 -12.19 14.30
C GLU A 99 -6.53 -13.18 13.54
N HIS A 100 -6.03 -12.79 12.36
CA HIS A 100 -5.26 -13.66 11.46
C HIS A 100 -3.82 -13.16 11.21
N GLU A 101 -3.30 -12.26 12.04
CA GLU A 101 -1.99 -11.64 11.85
C GLU A 101 -0.85 -12.67 11.76
N ASP A 102 -0.86 -13.70 12.62
CA ASP A 102 0.14 -14.76 12.64
C ASP A 102 0.25 -15.52 11.31
N PHE A 103 -0.88 -15.78 10.67
CA PHE A 103 -0.92 -16.44 9.37
C PHE A 103 -0.21 -15.59 8.30
N LEU A 104 -0.44 -14.28 8.33
CA LEU A 104 0.16 -13.33 7.40
C LEU A 104 1.65 -13.17 7.64
N ILE A 105 2.07 -13.10 8.90
CA ILE A 105 3.49 -13.04 9.28
C ILE A 105 4.24 -14.27 8.77
N ARG A 106 3.69 -15.47 8.99
CA ARG A 106 4.29 -16.72 8.51
C ARG A 106 4.44 -16.73 6.99
N LYS A 107 3.37 -16.39 6.26
CA LYS A 107 3.39 -16.27 4.79
C LYS A 107 4.43 -15.25 4.30
N ALA A 108 4.58 -14.14 5.00
CA ALA A 108 5.56 -13.11 4.66
C ALA A 108 7.00 -13.60 4.89
N GLN A 109 7.25 -14.36 5.96
CA GLN A 109 8.55 -14.97 6.23
C GLN A 109 8.92 -15.99 5.15
N GLU A 110 8.00 -16.90 4.79
CA GLU A 110 8.18 -17.88 3.72
C GLU A 110 8.56 -17.20 2.39
N ALA A 111 7.84 -16.14 2.00
CA ALA A 111 8.13 -15.40 0.78
C ALA A 111 9.52 -14.73 0.79
N VAL A 112 9.98 -14.22 1.94
CA VAL A 112 11.32 -13.65 2.09
C VAL A 112 12.39 -14.73 1.95
N GLU A 113 12.17 -15.89 2.55
CA GLU A 113 13.08 -17.03 2.45
C GLU A 113 13.20 -17.56 1.01
N ASP A 114 12.10 -17.67 0.28
CA ASP A 114 12.10 -18.11 -1.12
C ASP A 114 12.86 -17.15 -2.03
N VAL A 115 12.68 -15.84 -1.82
CA VAL A 115 13.46 -14.81 -2.52
C VAL A 115 14.95 -14.88 -2.15
N ALA A 116 15.28 -15.21 -0.90
CA ALA A 116 16.65 -15.38 -0.45
C ALA A 116 17.32 -16.63 -1.06
N LYS A 117 16.59 -17.75 -1.18
CA LYS A 117 17.05 -18.99 -1.84
C LYS A 117 17.30 -18.75 -3.33
N LYS A 118 16.36 -18.14 -4.04
CA LYS A 118 16.48 -17.81 -5.48
C LYS A 118 17.61 -16.84 -5.83
N LYS A 119 18.19 -16.14 -4.85
CA LYS A 119 19.38 -15.29 -5.03
C LYS A 119 20.71 -16.00 -4.77
N ARG A 120 20.68 -17.19 -4.16
CA ARG A 120 21.86 -18.00 -3.84
C ARG A 120 22.17 -19.04 -4.92
N ASP A 121 21.16 -19.45 -5.68
CA ASP A 121 21.26 -20.25 -6.91
C ASP A 121 21.55 -19.37 -8.14
#